data_AF-A0A1H4FPE9-F1
#
_entry.id   AF-A0A1H4FPE9-F1
#
_cell.length_a   1.000
_cell.length_b   1.000
_cell.length_c   1.000
_cell.angle_alpha   90.00
_cell.angle_beta   90.00
_cell.angle_gamma   90.00
#
_symmetry.space_group_name_H-M   'P 1'
#
loop_
_entity.id
_entity.type
_entity.pdbx_description
1 polymer ?
#
loop_
_entity_poly.entity_id
_entity_poly.type
_entity_poly.pdbx_seq_one_letter_code
_entity_poly.pdbx_strand_id
1 'polypeptide(L)'
;MRYKSLVWLVLAVITLSACTGQRTLHYTGESENWEVTYRINQTSSDTLNRSASIQYIGEGEPPETIDYHFISQMSESSGGTSLSDQG
;
A
#
# COMPACT_ATOMS: atom_id res chain seq x y z
N MET A 1 39.78 17.22 25.00
CA MET A 1 39.27 17.52 23.63
C MET A 1 38.66 16.30 22.92
N ARG A 2 39.20 15.08 23.07
CA ARG A 2 38.70 13.86 22.39
C ARG A 2 37.26 13.44 22.74
N TYR A 3 36.85 13.53 24.01
CA TYR A 3 35.50 13.12 24.43
C TYR A 3 34.39 14.08 23.97
N LYS A 4 34.66 15.40 23.87
CA LYS A 4 33.72 16.39 23.34
C LYS A 4 33.38 16.13 21.86
N SER A 5 34.38 15.73 21.08
CA SER A 5 34.20 15.37 19.67
C SER A 5 33.39 14.08 19.52
N LEU A 6 33.54 13.14 20.46
CA LEU A 6 32.81 11.87 20.47
C LEU A 6 31.34 12.07 20.85
N VAL A 7 31.05 12.95 21.81
CA VAL A 7 29.68 13.33 22.19
C VAL A 7 28.95 13.99 21.01
N TRP A 8 29.60 14.90 20.29
CA TRP A 8 29.02 15.53 19.09
C TRP A 8 28.72 14.51 17.98
N LEU A 9 29.63 13.55 17.78
CA LEU A 9 29.44 12.49 16.79
C LEU A 9 28.27 11.56 17.15
N VAL A 10 28.12 11.20 18.43
CA VAL A 10 26.97 10.43 18.92
C VAL A 10 25.66 11.19 18.74
N LEU A 11 25.64 12.49 19.04
CA LEU A 11 24.45 13.33 18.86
C LEU A 11 24.03 13.42 17.39
N ALA A 12 25.00 13.57 16.48
CA ALA A 12 24.76 13.58 15.05
C ALA A 12 24.13 12.25 14.58
N VAL A 13 24.68 11.11 14.98
CA VAL A 13 24.15 9.78 14.61
C VAL A 13 22.69 9.59 15.07
N ILE A 14 22.33 10.05 16.27
CA ILE A 14 20.95 9.96 16.78
C ILE A 14 20.00 10.78 15.91
N THR A 15 20.38 12.00 15.50
CA THR A 15 19.53 12.85 14.65
C THR A 15 19.32 12.31 13.23
N LEU A 16 20.26 11.52 12.70
CA LEU A 16 20.11 10.91 11.37
C LEU A 16 19.09 9.74 11.34
N SER A 17 18.82 9.10 12.48
CA SER A 17 17.90 7.96 12.54
C SER A 17 16.40 8.32 12.44
N ALA A 18 16.04 9.61 12.52
CA ALA A 18 14.66 10.08 12.50
C ALA A 18 14.01 10.08 11.10
N CYS A 19 14.76 9.75 10.04
CA CYS A 19 14.29 9.85 8.64
C CYS A 19 13.79 8.51 8.05
N THR A 20 13.23 7.61 8.87
CA THR A 20 12.66 6.33 8.41
C THR A 20 11.13 6.39 8.36
N GLY A 21 10.58 7.34 7.61
CA GLY A 21 9.13 7.59 7.53
C GLY A 21 8.40 6.86 6.41
N GLN A 22 9.13 6.15 5.54
CA GLN A 22 8.53 5.47 4.38
C GLN A 22 8.15 4.04 4.73
N ARG A 23 6.87 3.70 4.56
CA ARG A 23 6.36 2.35 4.76
C ARG A 23 5.43 2.00 3.62
N THR A 24 5.64 0.84 3.01
CA THR A 24 4.65 0.24 2.13
C THR A 24 3.99 -0.93 2.83
N LEU A 25 2.66 -0.95 2.83
CA LEU A 25 1.84 -2.07 3.24
C LEU A 25 1.26 -2.74 2.00
N HIS A 26 1.31 -4.06 1.98
CA HIS A 26 0.79 -4.91 0.93
C HIS A 26 -0.19 -5.89 1.54
N TYR A 27 -1.39 -5.94 1.00
CA TYR A 27 -2.42 -6.90 1.34
C TYR A 27 -2.85 -7.60 0.06
N THR A 28 -2.88 -8.92 0.09
CA THR A 28 -3.38 -9.75 -1.00
C THR A 28 -4.43 -10.70 -0.47
N GLY A 29 -5.39 -11.04 -1.31
CA GLY A 29 -6.41 -12.03 -1.02
C GLY A 29 -6.88 -12.69 -2.31
N GLU A 30 -7.05 -14.00 -2.26
CA GLU A 30 -7.47 -14.80 -3.39
C GLU A 30 -8.77 -15.54 -3.07
N SER A 31 -9.57 -15.76 -4.10
CA SER A 31 -10.73 -16.64 -4.12
C SER A 31 -10.62 -17.57 -5.33
N GLU A 32 -11.65 -18.36 -5.59
CA GLU A 32 -11.68 -19.26 -6.75
C GLU A 32 -11.42 -18.57 -8.09
N ASN A 33 -11.95 -17.35 -8.28
CA ASN A 33 -11.92 -16.66 -9.56
C ASN A 33 -11.28 -15.27 -9.51
N TRP A 34 -10.83 -14.81 -8.34
CA TRP A 34 -10.35 -13.43 -8.16
C TRP A 34 -9.12 -13.36 -7.29
N GLU A 35 -8.13 -12.59 -7.72
CA GLU A 35 -7.04 -12.08 -6.90
C GLU A 35 -7.26 -10.58 -6.64
N VAL A 36 -7.13 -10.15 -5.39
CA VAL A 36 -7.25 -8.75 -4.99
C VAL A 36 -5.96 -8.31 -4.32
N THR A 37 -5.36 -7.25 -4.83
CA THR A 37 -4.17 -6.60 -4.24
C THR A 37 -4.52 -5.19 -3.78
N TYR A 38 -4.24 -4.89 -2.51
CA TYR A 38 -4.35 -3.56 -1.92
C TYR A 38 -2.99 -3.08 -1.41
N ARG A 39 -2.53 -1.93 -1.90
CA ARG A 39 -1.24 -1.34 -1.54
C ARG A 39 -1.42 0.03 -0.93
N ILE A 40 -0.76 0.26 0.20
CA ILE A 40 -0.69 1.56 0.87
C ILE A 40 0.78 1.98 0.89
N ASN A 41 1.12 3.07 0.20
CA ASN A 41 2.43 3.69 0.27
C ASN A 41 2.34 4.93 1.16
N GLN A 42 3.00 4.88 2.31
CA GLN A 42 3.19 6.02 3.19
C GLN A 42 4.53 6.67 2.86
N THR A 43 4.51 7.89 2.32
CA THR A 43 5.72 8.65 1.96
C THR A 43 6.12 9.65 3.03
N SER A 44 5.19 10.04 3.91
CA SER A 44 5.38 10.89 5.10
C SER A 44 4.28 10.59 6.14
N SER A 45 4.29 11.26 7.30
CA SER A 45 3.27 11.10 8.35
C SER A 45 1.83 11.29 7.84
N ASP A 46 1.65 12.20 6.88
CA ASP A 46 0.33 12.66 6.44
C ASP A 46 0.02 12.33 4.98
N THR A 47 0.99 11.78 4.24
CA THR A 47 0.81 11.41 2.83
C THR A 47 0.69 9.90 2.67
N LEU A 48 -0.52 9.46 2.33
CA LEU A 48 -0.86 8.08 2.01
C LEU A 48 -1.33 8.00 0.56
N ASN A 49 -0.66 7.18 -0.24
CA ASN A 49 -1.15 6.77 -1.55
C ASN A 49 -1.72 5.36 -1.47
N ARG A 50 -2.95 5.15 -1.94
CA ARG A 50 -3.65 3.85 -1.87
C ARG A 50 -4.00 3.40 -3.28
N SER A 51 -3.75 2.14 -3.58
CA SER A 51 -4.14 1.52 -4.86
C SER A 51 -4.73 0.15 -4.62
N ALA A 52 -5.82 -0.15 -5.32
CA ALA A 52 -6.45 -1.46 -5.35
C ALA A 52 -6.40 -2.02 -6.77
N SER A 53 -6.18 -3.32 -6.91
CA SER A 53 -6.29 -4.07 -8.16
C SER A 53 -7.09 -5.33 -7.87
N ILE A 54 -8.07 -5.60 -8.72
CA ILE A 54 -8.87 -6.82 -8.72
C ILE A 54 -8.60 -7.46 -10.08
N GLN A 55 -8.12 -8.70 -10.09
CA GLN A 55 -7.79 -9.45 -11.29
C GLN A 55 -8.63 -10.72 -11.33
N TYR A 56 -9.23 -11.01 -12.48
CA TYR A 56 -9.87 -12.29 -12.72
C TYR A 56 -8.81 -13.37 -12.96
N ILE A 57 -8.84 -14.43 -12.14
CA ILE A 57 -7.94 -15.59 -12.21
C ILE A 57 -8.70 -16.92 -12.44
N GLY A 58 -10.01 -16.83 -12.70
CA GLY A 58 -10.86 -17.99 -12.92
C GLY A 58 -10.65 -18.64 -14.28
N GLU A 59 -11.16 -19.86 -14.42
CA GLU A 59 -11.20 -20.57 -15.69
C GLU A 59 -12.38 -20.07 -16.54
N GLY A 60 -12.10 -19.63 -17.77
CA GLY A 60 -13.13 -19.20 -18.74
C GLY A 60 -13.05 -17.72 -19.11
N GLU A 61 -14.12 -17.21 -19.72
CA GLU A 61 -14.22 -15.79 -20.07
C GLU A 61 -14.56 -14.96 -18.83
N PRO A 62 -13.81 -13.86 -18.56
CA PRO A 62 -14.14 -12.97 -17.46
C PRO A 62 -15.49 -12.29 -17.69
N PRO A 63 -16.21 -11.90 -16.62
CA PRO A 63 -17.42 -11.10 -16.78
C PRO A 63 -17.09 -9.74 -17.42
N GLU A 64 -18.04 -9.14 -18.14
CA GLU A 64 -17.83 -7.81 -18.75
C GLU A 64 -17.71 -6.70 -17.70
N THR A 65 -18.41 -6.83 -16.57
CA THR A 65 -18.44 -5.85 -15.48
C THR A 65 -18.36 -6.51 -14.12
N ILE A 66 -17.76 -5.81 -13.16
CA ILE A 66 -17.81 -6.17 -11.74
C ILE A 66 -18.35 -5.03 -10.91
N ASP A 67 -19.06 -5.42 -9.84
CA ASP A 67 -19.33 -4.54 -8.71
C ASP A 67 -18.31 -4.82 -7.61
N TYR A 68 -17.78 -3.75 -7.01
CA TYR A 68 -16.83 -3.84 -5.93
C TYR A 68 -17.25 -3.01 -4.72
N HIS A 69 -16.81 -3.45 -3.55
CA HIS A 69 -16.98 -2.74 -2.29
C HIS A 69 -15.72 -2.89 -1.44
N PHE A 70 -15.10 -1.77 -1.12
CA PHE A 70 -13.92 -1.70 -0.26
C PHE A 70 -14.29 -1.02 1.05
N ILE A 71 -14.06 -1.73 2.15
CA ILE A 71 -14.25 -1.20 3.51
C ILE A 71 -12.91 -1.19 4.22
N SER A 72 -12.60 -0.06 4.85
CA SER A 72 -11.49 0.10 5.79
C SER A 72 -11.96 0.89 6.99
N GLN A 73 -11.19 0.90 8.08
CA GLN A 73 -11.54 1.66 9.28
C GLN A 73 -11.70 3.18 9.02
N MET A 74 -11.10 3.70 7.94
CA MET A 74 -11.06 5.14 7.65
C MET A 74 -11.91 5.56 6.43
N SER A 75 -12.30 4.62 5.58
CA SER A 75 -13.01 4.91 4.34
C SER A 75 -13.75 3.69 3.79
N GLU A 76 -14.86 3.97 3.13
CA GLU A 76 -15.67 3.01 2.40
C GLU A 76 -15.83 3.50 0.95
N SER A 77 -15.78 2.60 -0.02
CA SER A 77 -15.96 2.90 -1.44
C SER A 77 -16.63 1.74 -2.15
N SER A 78 -17.60 2.02 -3.00
CA SER A 78 -18.22 1.06 -3.91
C SER A 78 -18.32 1.62 -5.32
N GLY A 79 -18.42 0.74 -6.30
CA GLY A 79 -18.65 1.11 -7.68
C GLY A 79 -18.84 -0.12 -8.57
N GLY A 80 -19.23 0.13 -9.81
CA GLY A 80 -19.26 -0.85 -10.88
C GLY A 80 -18.34 -0.40 -12.01
N THR A 81 -17.54 -1.30 -12.56
CA THR A 81 -16.65 -0.98 -13.69
C THR A 81 -16.52 -2.16 -14.64
N SER A 82 -16.26 -1.86 -15.92
CA SER A 82 -15.95 -2.89 -16.91
C SER A 82 -14.55 -3.43 -16.66
N LEU A 83 -14.36 -4.73 -16.88
CA LEU A 83 -13.02 -5.29 -16.85
C LEU A 83 -12.22 -4.75 -18.02
N SER A 84 -10.96 -4.42 -17.75
CA SER A 84 -10.03 -4.09 -18.82
C SER A 84 -9.58 -5.37 -19.52
N ASP A 85 -9.20 -5.28 -20.79
CA ASP A 85 -8.69 -6.43 -21.58
C ASP A 85 -7.45 -7.11 -20.97
N GLN A 86 -6.85 -6.52 -19.92
CA GLN A 86 -5.69 -7.06 -19.21
C GLN A 86 -6.04 -7.85 -17.93
N GLY A 87 -7.34 -8.07 -17.67
CA GLY A 87 -7.84 -8.75 -16.48
C GLY A 87 -8.05 -7.83 -15.30
#